data_AF-A0A918NUA9-F1
#
_entry.id   AF-A0A918NUA9-F1
#
_cell.length_a   1.000
_cell.length_b   1.000
_cell.length_c   1.000
_cell.angle_alpha   90.00
_cell.angle_beta   90.00
_cell.angle_gamma   90.00
#
_symmetry.space_group_name_H-M   'P 1'
#
loop_
_entity.id
_entity.type
_entity.pdbx_description
1 polymer ?
#
loop_
_entity_poly.entity_id
_entity_poly.type
_entity_poly.pdbx_seq_one_letter_code
_entity_poly.pdbx_strand_id
1 'polypeptide(L)'
;MWSPPARGVPAGPRQIRRAAARVVDGNAFNLDYPLDAFDPPMSRARGIPEHRITAKHDQARDDVLDNFHLQATTQIDGLRHRRASGHGFYNGVPDDEIRPRSPRLGVQLWADVPLAGRGLLIDVDGLLRDRGTPLHHPDGPALTTDLLDDALARQNCRTEPGDLVLVHTGRADWYLTADPEERARTRAAPPASPGAAPSPPGAGTTASP
;
A
#
# COMPACT_ATOMS: atom_id res chain seq x y z
N MET A 1 22.33 18.26 -1.61
CA MET A 1 21.33 18.63 -0.60
C MET A 1 20.80 17.32 0.00
N TRP A 2 21.15 17.03 1.25
CA TRP A 2 20.75 15.84 2.00
C TRP A 2 19.31 16.03 2.48
N SER A 3 18.39 15.11 2.17
CA SER A 3 17.01 15.19 2.65
C SER A 3 16.97 15.00 4.17
N PRO A 4 16.24 15.83 4.92
CA PRO A 4 16.14 15.66 6.36
C PRO A 4 15.47 14.31 6.69
N PRO A 5 15.90 13.65 7.80
CA PRO A 5 15.44 12.31 8.19
C PRO A 5 13.91 12.20 8.34
N ALA A 6 13.21 13.32 8.56
CA ALA A 6 11.77 13.37 8.72
C ALA A 6 10.93 12.90 7.51
N ARG A 7 11.51 12.78 6.30
CA ARG A 7 10.76 12.36 5.10
C ARG A 7 10.71 10.84 4.90
N GLY A 8 11.65 10.09 5.48
CA GLY A 8 11.76 8.63 5.31
C GLY A 8 11.97 8.13 3.87
N VAL A 9 12.22 9.01 2.89
CA VAL A 9 12.35 8.63 1.47
C VAL A 9 13.77 8.16 1.15
N PRO A 10 13.96 6.94 0.60
CA PRO A 10 15.29 6.41 0.31
C PRO A 10 15.89 6.89 -1.03
N ALA A 11 15.09 7.38 -1.98
CA ALA A 11 15.56 7.80 -3.30
C ALA A 11 16.06 9.25 -3.29
N GLY A 12 17.35 9.46 -3.61
CA GLY A 12 17.96 10.78 -3.80
C GLY A 12 18.23 11.10 -5.28
N PRO A 13 18.88 12.25 -5.57
CA PRO A 13 19.14 12.69 -6.94
C PRO A 13 19.88 11.66 -7.82
N ARG A 14 20.80 10.89 -7.23
CA ARG A 14 21.52 9.83 -7.96
C ARG A 14 20.59 8.68 -8.37
N GLN A 15 19.71 8.25 -7.46
CA GLN A 15 18.74 7.19 -7.71
C GLN A 15 17.70 7.63 -8.76
N ILE A 16 17.22 8.88 -8.67
CA ILE A 16 16.30 9.46 -9.66
C ILE A 16 16.94 9.49 -11.05
N ARG A 17 18.19 9.96 -11.17
CA ARG A 17 18.91 9.98 -12.45
C ARG A 17 19.11 8.57 -13.03
N ARG A 18 19.46 7.59 -12.18
CA ARG A 18 19.56 6.18 -12.58
C ARG A 18 18.23 5.63 -13.08
N ALA A 19 17.13 5.99 -12.40
CA ALA A 19 15.78 5.57 -12.79
C ALA A 19 15.37 6.15 -14.15
N ALA A 20 15.65 7.43 -14.40
CA ALA A 20 15.37 8.08 -15.68
C ALA A 20 16.06 7.35 -16.86
N ALA A 21 17.26 6.82 -16.65
CA ALA A 21 17.97 6.03 -17.66
C ALA A 21 17.33 4.67 -17.98
N ARG A 22 16.26 4.26 -17.27
CA ARG A 22 15.47 3.05 -17.57
C ARG A 22 14.29 3.29 -18.49
N VAL A 23 13.98 4.54 -18.81
CA VAL A 23 12.97 4.88 -19.82
C VAL A 23 13.59 4.69 -21.20
N VAL A 24 13.28 3.56 -21.84
CA VAL A 24 13.79 3.20 -23.17
C VAL A 24 12.69 3.30 -24.22
N ASP A 25 11.56 2.61 -23.98
CA ASP A 25 10.49 2.49 -24.97
C ASP A 25 9.46 3.64 -24.93
N GLY A 26 9.53 4.49 -23.89
CA GLY A 26 8.58 5.60 -23.71
C GLY A 26 7.16 5.18 -23.32
N ASN A 27 6.94 3.91 -22.98
CA ASN A 27 5.65 3.39 -22.53
C ASN A 27 5.29 3.91 -21.13
N ALA A 28 4.02 4.25 -20.92
CA ALA A 28 3.47 4.68 -19.65
C ALA A 28 2.25 3.82 -19.28
N PHE A 29 2.16 3.41 -18.01
CA PHE A 29 1.06 2.61 -17.48
C PHE A 29 0.46 3.34 -16.28
N ASN A 30 -0.86 3.54 -16.30
CA ASN A 30 -1.58 4.06 -15.14
C ASN A 30 -1.70 2.97 -14.07
N LEU A 31 -1.41 3.31 -12.81
CA LEU A 31 -1.56 2.42 -11.65
C LEU A 31 -2.72 2.86 -10.75
N ASP A 32 -3.44 3.92 -11.12
CA ASP A 32 -4.57 4.44 -10.38
C ASP A 32 -5.87 3.74 -10.77
N TYR A 33 -6.64 3.37 -9.75
CA TYR A 33 -8.04 2.99 -9.90
C TYR A 33 -8.95 4.22 -9.81
N PRO A 34 -10.17 4.17 -10.41
CA PRO A 34 -11.21 5.14 -10.12
C PRO A 34 -11.41 5.37 -8.60
N LEU A 35 -11.80 6.58 -8.20
CA LEU A 35 -11.93 6.93 -6.78
C LEU A 35 -12.99 6.10 -6.04
N ASP A 36 -13.97 5.59 -6.78
CA ASP A 36 -15.09 4.76 -6.35
C ASP A 36 -14.94 3.28 -6.73
N ALA A 37 -13.79 2.86 -7.27
CA ALA A 37 -13.60 1.51 -7.81
C ALA A 37 -13.89 0.39 -6.80
N PHE A 38 -13.63 0.64 -5.52
CA PHE A 38 -13.80 -0.33 -4.45
C PHE A 38 -15.12 -0.08 -3.72
N ASP A 39 -16.23 -0.47 -4.35
CA ASP A 39 -17.58 -0.48 -3.77
C ASP A 39 -18.11 -1.92 -3.55
N PRO A 40 -18.37 -2.34 -2.29
CA PRO A 40 -18.17 -1.58 -1.05
C PRO A 40 -16.69 -1.31 -0.72
N PRO A 41 -16.36 -0.40 0.21
CA PRO A 41 -14.97 -0.18 0.59
C PRO A 41 -14.34 -1.42 1.20
N MET A 42 -13.09 -1.72 0.81
CA MET A 42 -12.33 -2.84 1.38
C MET A 42 -12.19 -2.73 2.91
N SER A 43 -12.05 -1.50 3.43
CA SER A 43 -12.07 -1.23 4.87
C SER A 43 -13.49 -0.86 5.32
N ARG A 44 -13.98 -1.51 6.38
CA ARG A 44 -15.30 -1.19 6.95
C ARG A 44 -15.40 0.22 7.54
N ALA A 45 -14.26 0.82 7.87
CA ALA A 45 -14.20 2.14 8.51
C ALA A 45 -14.23 3.30 7.52
N ARG A 46 -14.38 3.03 6.22
CA ARG A 46 -14.34 4.04 5.15
C ARG A 46 -15.66 4.03 4.39
N GLY A 47 -16.01 5.18 3.84
CA GLY A 47 -17.10 5.36 2.88
C GLY A 47 -16.58 5.42 1.44
N ILE A 48 -17.52 5.40 0.49
CA ILE A 48 -17.26 5.62 -0.94
C ILE A 48 -17.27 7.13 -1.23
N PRO A 49 -16.31 7.66 -2.00
CA PRO A 49 -16.30 9.07 -2.37
C PRO A 49 -17.50 9.39 -3.28
N GLU A 50 -18.21 10.46 -2.97
CA GLU A 50 -19.35 10.92 -3.76
C GLU A 50 -18.94 12.15 -4.59
N HIS A 51 -18.91 11.98 -5.90
CA HIS A 51 -18.58 13.07 -6.82
C HIS A 51 -19.83 13.87 -7.20
N ARG A 52 -19.76 15.18 -6.99
CA ARG A 52 -20.81 16.12 -7.38
C ARG A 52 -20.23 17.29 -8.14
N ILE A 53 -20.87 17.62 -9.26
CA ILE A 53 -20.55 18.82 -10.03
C ILE A 53 -21.43 19.97 -9.53
N THR A 54 -20.81 21.11 -9.27
CA THR A 54 -21.47 22.36 -8.92
C THR A 54 -21.25 23.39 -10.02
N ALA A 55 -22.14 24.37 -10.12
CA ALA A 55 -22.06 25.42 -11.13
C ALA A 55 -22.52 26.75 -10.55
N LYS A 56 -21.70 27.79 -10.69
CA LYS A 56 -22.10 29.16 -10.34
C LYS A 56 -22.90 29.84 -11.46
N HIS A 57 -22.66 29.45 -12.71
CA HIS A 57 -23.38 29.86 -13.91
C HIS A 57 -23.20 28.81 -15.02
N ASP A 58 -23.90 28.99 -16.14
CA ASP A 58 -23.97 28.06 -17.27
C ASP A 58 -22.62 27.66 -17.87
N GLN A 59 -21.65 28.57 -17.92
CA GLN A 59 -20.30 28.35 -18.45
C GLN A 59 -19.26 27.84 -17.43
N ALA A 60 -19.64 27.56 -16.17
CA ALA A 60 -18.70 27.10 -15.13
C ALA A 60 -19.14 25.77 -14.51
N ARG A 61 -18.18 24.88 -14.26
CA ARG A 61 -18.36 23.61 -13.53
C ARG A 61 -17.19 23.45 -12.56
N ASP A 62 -17.49 23.19 -11.30
CA ASP A 62 -16.53 22.86 -10.24
C ASP A 62 -16.86 21.48 -9.66
N ASP A 63 -15.85 20.71 -9.31
CA ASP A 63 -16.00 19.37 -8.72
C ASP A 63 -15.91 19.40 -7.20
N VAL A 64 -16.77 18.63 -6.55
CA VAL A 64 -16.74 18.37 -5.11
C VAL A 64 -16.72 16.86 -4.87
N LEU A 65 -15.85 16.43 -3.97
CA LEU A 65 -15.83 15.07 -3.46
C LEU A 65 -16.30 15.08 -2.00
N ASP A 66 -17.49 14.56 -1.77
CA ASP A 66 -18.04 14.32 -0.44
C ASP A 66 -17.60 12.92 0.05
N ASN A 67 -17.52 12.69 1.36
CA ASN A 67 -17.14 11.40 1.98
C ASN A 67 -15.77 10.81 1.52
N PHE A 68 -14.86 11.67 1.02
CA PHE A 68 -13.58 11.21 0.48
C PHE A 68 -12.55 10.96 1.58
N HIS A 69 -12.30 9.68 1.87
CA HIS A 69 -11.16 9.26 2.67
C HIS A 69 -9.91 9.23 1.78
N LEU A 70 -8.81 9.86 2.23
CA LEU A 70 -7.52 9.82 1.50
C LEU A 70 -6.95 8.40 1.34
N GLN A 71 -7.57 7.42 2.01
CA GLN A 71 -7.25 6.01 1.90
C GLN A 71 -8.37 5.19 1.22
N ALA A 72 -9.17 5.80 0.34
CA ALA A 72 -10.32 5.13 -0.27
C ALA A 72 -9.94 4.23 -1.48
N THR A 73 -8.95 4.64 -2.28
CA THR A 73 -8.55 3.98 -3.53
C THR A 73 -7.02 3.90 -3.64
N THR A 74 -6.43 3.87 -4.85
CA THR A 74 -4.98 4.00 -5.04
C THR A 74 -4.45 5.19 -4.22
N GLN A 75 -3.48 4.91 -3.35
CA GLN A 75 -3.11 5.81 -2.25
C GLN A 75 -1.64 5.70 -1.88
N ILE A 76 -1.17 6.68 -1.11
CA ILE A 76 0.11 6.65 -0.44
C ILE A 76 -0.12 6.98 1.03
N ASP A 77 0.25 6.05 1.92
CA ASP A 77 0.14 6.26 3.35
C ASP A 77 1.36 7.02 3.87
N GLY A 78 1.16 8.25 4.33
CA GLY A 78 2.19 9.03 5.00
C GLY A 78 2.65 8.40 6.32
N LEU A 79 3.83 8.80 6.81
CA LEU A 79 4.44 8.23 8.03
C LEU A 79 3.61 8.42 9.32
N ARG A 80 2.60 9.30 9.31
CA ARG A 80 1.62 9.45 10.38
C ARG A 80 0.40 8.53 10.28
N HIS A 81 0.24 7.75 9.21
CA HIS A 81 -0.95 6.92 9.02
C HIS A 81 -1.08 5.86 10.13
N ARG A 82 0.04 5.24 10.51
CA ARG A 82 0.11 4.23 11.56
C ARG A 82 1.40 4.35 12.35
N ARG A 83 1.29 4.27 13.66
CA ARG A 83 2.42 4.08 14.57
C ARG A 83 2.76 2.59 14.70
N ALA A 84 3.99 2.30 15.07
CA ALA A 84 4.40 0.94 15.42
C ALA A 84 3.86 0.58 16.83
N SER A 85 3.27 -0.61 16.95
CA SER A 85 2.75 -1.10 18.24
C SER A 85 3.89 -1.19 19.26
N GLY A 86 3.71 -0.63 20.45
CA GLY A 86 4.74 -0.58 21.49
C GLY A 86 5.90 0.40 21.25
N HIS A 87 6.01 1.03 20.08
CA HIS A 87 7.16 1.87 19.70
C HIS A 87 6.82 3.31 19.30
N GLY A 88 5.55 3.63 19.01
CA GLY A 88 5.13 4.98 18.65
C GLY A 88 5.35 5.33 17.18
N PHE A 89 5.20 6.61 16.82
CA PHE A 89 5.37 7.09 15.45
C PHE A 89 6.84 7.17 15.05
N TYR A 90 7.07 7.21 13.73
CA TYR A 90 8.41 7.34 13.16
C TYR A 90 9.18 8.51 13.80
N ASN A 91 10.45 8.26 14.13
CA ASN A 91 11.34 9.25 14.75
C ASN A 91 10.82 9.83 16.09
N GLY A 92 9.99 9.07 16.82
CA GLY A 92 9.53 9.43 18.17
C GLY A 92 8.53 10.59 18.22
N VAL A 93 7.82 10.87 17.12
CA VAL A 93 6.82 11.93 17.09
C VAL A 93 5.67 11.60 18.07
N PRO A 94 5.30 12.51 18.98
CA PRO A 94 4.27 12.25 19.97
C PRO A 94 2.87 12.26 19.34
N ASP A 95 1.93 11.53 19.95
CA ASP A 95 0.56 11.39 19.42
C ASP A 95 -0.19 12.72 19.28
N ASP A 96 0.05 13.70 20.14
CA ASP A 96 -0.59 15.03 20.11
C ASP A 96 -0.13 15.91 18.95
N GLU A 97 1.02 15.59 18.34
CA GLU A 97 1.46 16.19 17.07
C GLU A 97 0.74 15.61 15.85
N ILE A 98 0.09 14.44 15.98
CA ILE A 98 -0.68 13.80 14.90
C ILE A 98 -2.11 14.34 14.91
N ARG A 99 -2.26 15.58 14.44
CA ARG A 99 -3.53 16.31 14.42
C ARG A 99 -3.70 17.15 13.15
N PRO A 100 -4.92 17.60 12.83
CA PRO A 100 -5.17 18.47 11.67
C PRO A 100 -4.23 19.68 11.64
N ARG A 101 -3.78 20.05 10.43
CA ARG A 101 -2.83 21.15 10.15
C ARG A 101 -1.40 20.98 10.70
N SER A 102 -1.10 19.92 11.46
CA SER A 102 0.28 19.61 11.81
C SER A 102 1.06 19.13 10.57
N PRO A 103 2.26 19.68 10.30
CA PRO A 103 3.09 19.24 9.18
C PRO A 103 3.90 17.97 9.50
N ARG A 104 3.83 17.48 10.74
CA ARG A 104 4.68 16.39 11.21
C ARG A 104 4.24 15.07 10.58
N LEU A 105 5.20 14.38 9.95
CA LEU A 105 5.02 13.07 9.29
C LEU A 105 3.88 13.02 8.25
N GLY A 106 3.42 14.19 7.78
CA GLY A 106 2.33 14.28 6.82
C GLY A 106 2.82 14.10 5.38
N VAL A 107 1.92 13.66 4.51
CA VAL A 107 2.20 13.37 3.09
C VAL A 107 2.70 14.58 2.31
N GLN A 108 2.36 15.80 2.74
CA GLN A 108 2.84 17.05 2.11
C GLN A 108 4.37 17.17 2.10
N LEU A 109 5.09 16.44 2.98
CA LEU A 109 6.54 16.37 2.95
C LEU A 109 7.11 15.79 1.64
N TRP A 110 6.31 15.04 0.90
CA TRP A 110 6.66 14.49 -0.42
C TRP A 110 6.17 15.37 -1.57
N ALA A 111 5.46 16.47 -1.30
CA ALA A 111 5.14 17.46 -2.35
C ALA A 111 6.38 18.31 -2.71
N ASP A 112 7.25 18.59 -1.73
CA ASP A 112 8.49 19.36 -1.96
C ASP A 112 9.53 18.60 -2.79
N VAL A 113 9.63 17.29 -2.58
CA VAL A 113 10.48 16.37 -3.35
C VAL A 113 9.64 15.14 -3.64
N PRO A 114 9.13 14.99 -4.88
CA PRO A 114 8.19 13.94 -5.22
C PRO A 114 8.84 12.56 -5.03
N LEU A 115 7.99 11.58 -4.74
CA LEU A 115 8.37 10.18 -4.81
C LEU A 115 8.65 9.83 -6.27
N ALA A 116 9.92 9.89 -6.65
CA ALA A 116 10.41 9.55 -7.96
C ALA A 116 11.61 8.61 -7.82
N GLY A 117 11.66 7.57 -8.63
CA GLY A 117 12.68 6.54 -8.51
C GLY A 117 12.44 5.41 -9.50
N ARG A 118 13.24 4.36 -9.37
CA ARG A 118 13.09 3.16 -10.19
C ARG A 118 11.97 2.31 -9.59
N GLY A 119 10.91 2.08 -10.34
CA GLY A 119 9.89 1.09 -9.99
C GLY A 119 10.42 -0.33 -10.24
N LEU A 120 10.22 -1.24 -9.29
CA LEU A 120 10.46 -2.66 -9.45
C LEU A 120 9.19 -3.44 -9.11
N LEU A 121 8.55 -4.03 -10.12
CA LEU A 121 7.42 -4.91 -9.95
C LEU A 121 7.89 -6.31 -9.54
N ILE A 122 7.38 -6.81 -8.43
CA ILE A 122 7.57 -8.18 -7.95
C ILE A 122 6.23 -8.90 -8.13
N ASP A 123 6.13 -9.75 -9.15
CA ASP A 123 4.91 -10.44 -9.53
C ASP A 123 4.74 -11.78 -8.79
N VAL A 124 4.21 -11.68 -7.58
CA VAL A 124 3.91 -12.84 -6.72
C VAL A 124 2.74 -13.64 -7.26
N ASP A 125 1.72 -12.94 -7.74
CA ASP A 125 0.51 -13.55 -8.28
C ASP A 125 0.80 -14.37 -9.55
N GLY A 126 1.55 -13.80 -10.49
CA GLY A 126 2.03 -14.51 -11.69
C GLY A 126 2.89 -15.73 -11.34
N LEU A 127 3.85 -15.59 -10.42
CA LEU A 127 4.67 -16.70 -9.95
C LEU A 127 3.82 -17.86 -9.42
N LEU A 128 2.83 -17.57 -8.60
CA LEU A 128 2.00 -18.59 -7.96
C LEU A 128 1.02 -19.25 -8.94
N ARG A 129 0.52 -18.51 -9.94
CA ARG A 129 -0.24 -19.09 -11.06
C ARG A 129 0.61 -20.03 -11.90
N ASP A 130 1.83 -19.65 -12.24
CA ASP A 130 2.78 -20.50 -12.98
C ASP A 130 3.07 -21.82 -12.24
N ARG A 131 3.08 -21.79 -10.90
CA ARG A 131 3.28 -22.97 -10.04
C ARG A 131 2.02 -23.82 -9.86
N GLY A 132 0.86 -23.38 -10.38
CA GLY A 132 -0.42 -24.07 -10.19
C GLY A 132 -1.02 -23.92 -8.79
N THR A 133 -0.55 -22.93 -8.01
CA THR A 133 -0.97 -22.67 -6.63
C THR A 133 -1.39 -21.20 -6.46
N PRO A 134 -2.43 -20.71 -7.18
CA PRO A 134 -2.83 -19.30 -7.14
C PRO A 134 -3.21 -18.86 -5.72
N LEU A 135 -3.06 -17.55 -5.44
CA LEU A 135 -3.46 -16.99 -4.16
C LEU A 135 -4.97 -17.12 -3.94
N HIS A 136 -5.36 -17.77 -2.85
CA HIS A 136 -6.75 -17.79 -2.41
C HIS A 136 -7.04 -16.55 -1.55
N HIS A 137 -7.44 -15.47 -2.21
CA HIS A 137 -7.64 -14.16 -1.58
C HIS A 137 -8.62 -14.13 -0.39
N PRO A 138 -9.72 -14.89 -0.37
CA PRO A 138 -10.62 -14.90 0.78
C PRO A 138 -9.94 -15.28 2.11
N ASP A 139 -8.90 -16.13 2.06
CA ASP A 139 -8.19 -16.59 3.26
C ASP A 139 -7.19 -15.57 3.80
N GLY A 140 -6.88 -14.52 3.04
CA GLY A 140 -5.88 -13.52 3.42
C GLY A 140 -4.49 -14.11 3.69
N PRO A 141 -3.92 -14.88 2.75
CA PRO A 141 -2.64 -15.57 2.96
C PRO A 141 -1.51 -14.58 3.28
N ALA A 142 -0.66 -14.95 4.23
CA ALA A 142 0.55 -14.20 4.53
C ALA A 142 1.59 -14.39 3.42
N LEU A 143 2.19 -13.30 2.95
CA LEU A 143 3.31 -13.34 2.01
C LEU A 143 4.62 -13.34 2.80
N THR A 144 5.50 -14.30 2.51
CA THR A 144 6.83 -14.39 3.12
C THR A 144 7.87 -13.64 2.29
N THR A 145 9.00 -13.32 2.91
CA THR A 145 10.16 -12.76 2.18
C THR A 145 10.69 -13.74 1.15
N ASP A 146 10.69 -15.04 1.44
CA ASP A 146 11.15 -16.08 0.52
C ASP A 146 10.34 -16.09 -0.78
N LEU A 147 9.03 -15.82 -0.69
CA LEU A 147 8.17 -15.72 -1.86
C LEU A 147 8.52 -14.49 -2.73
N LEU A 148 8.94 -13.38 -2.12
CA LEU A 148 9.42 -12.22 -2.85
C LEU A 148 10.77 -12.50 -3.52
N ASP A 149 11.67 -13.21 -2.84
CA ASP A 149 12.96 -13.62 -3.38
C ASP A 149 12.81 -14.59 -4.56
N ASP A 150 11.89 -15.55 -4.46
CA ASP A 150 11.52 -16.47 -5.54
C ASP A 150 11.00 -15.72 -6.78
N ALA A 151 10.12 -14.73 -6.58
CA ALA A 151 9.58 -13.92 -7.66
C ALA A 151 10.67 -13.09 -8.34
N LEU A 152 11.56 -12.47 -7.55
CA LEU A 152 12.72 -11.74 -8.07
C LEU A 152 13.66 -12.65 -8.87
N ALA A 153 13.95 -13.85 -8.37
CA ALA A 153 14.78 -14.84 -9.05
C ALA A 153 14.16 -15.29 -10.38
N ARG A 154 12.85 -15.59 -10.38
CA ARG A 154 12.10 -15.97 -11.59
C ARG A 154 12.06 -14.86 -12.64
N GLN A 155 12.02 -13.60 -12.22
CA GLN A 155 12.08 -12.41 -13.09
C GLN A 155 13.51 -12.01 -13.48
N ASN A 156 14.53 -12.67 -12.93
CA ASN A 156 15.93 -12.29 -13.05
C ASN A 156 16.18 -10.80 -12.70
N CYS A 157 15.57 -10.35 -11.61
CA CYS A 157 15.63 -8.97 -11.13
C CYS A 157 16.23 -8.90 -9.72
N ARG A 158 16.71 -7.71 -9.33
CA ARG A 158 17.25 -7.43 -8.00
C ARG A 158 16.85 -6.04 -7.55
N THR A 159 16.60 -5.90 -6.25
CA THR A 159 16.38 -4.61 -5.61
C THR A 159 17.69 -3.81 -5.53
N GLU A 160 17.58 -2.50 -5.59
CA GLU A 160 18.66 -1.56 -5.30
C GLU A 160 18.17 -0.48 -4.33
N PRO A 161 19.09 0.16 -3.57
CA PRO A 161 18.72 1.29 -2.74
C PRO A 161 17.99 2.39 -3.53
N GLY A 162 16.85 2.82 -2.99
CA GLY A 162 15.97 3.84 -3.58
C GLY A 162 14.97 3.31 -4.60
N ASP A 163 14.83 1.99 -4.76
CA ASP A 163 13.74 1.42 -5.53
C ASP A 163 12.37 1.65 -4.87
N LEU A 164 11.37 1.87 -5.71
CA LEU A 164 9.96 1.80 -5.34
C LEU A 164 9.49 0.37 -5.65
N VAL A 165 9.42 -0.46 -4.62
CA VAL A 165 9.01 -1.87 -4.76
C VAL A 165 7.50 -1.95 -4.84
N LEU A 166 7.00 -2.54 -5.92
CA LEU A 166 5.58 -2.78 -6.19
C LEU A 166 5.35 -4.29 -6.11
N VAL A 167 4.59 -4.75 -5.12
CA VAL A 167 4.28 -6.18 -4.99
C VAL A 167 2.93 -6.45 -5.63
N HIS A 168 2.91 -7.15 -6.76
CA HIS A 168 1.69 -7.53 -7.44
C HIS A 168 1.16 -8.84 -6.84
N THR A 169 0.02 -8.71 -6.16
CA THR A 169 -0.62 -9.82 -5.42
C THR A 169 -1.92 -10.29 -6.06
N GLY A 170 -2.49 -9.58 -7.04
CA GLY A 170 -3.81 -9.90 -7.59
C GLY A 170 -4.99 -9.48 -6.71
N ARG A 171 -4.77 -8.94 -5.50
CA ARG A 171 -5.84 -8.62 -4.54
C ARG A 171 -6.89 -7.65 -5.08
N ALA A 172 -6.45 -6.61 -5.80
CA ALA A 172 -7.36 -5.62 -6.38
C ALA A 172 -8.20 -6.23 -7.51
N ASP A 173 -7.58 -7.02 -8.39
CA ASP A 173 -8.27 -7.75 -9.46
C ASP A 173 -9.35 -8.69 -8.91
N TRP A 174 -8.99 -9.51 -7.91
CA TRP A 174 -9.97 -10.34 -7.19
C TRP A 174 -11.10 -9.50 -6.59
N TYR A 175 -10.80 -8.38 -5.95
CA TYR A 175 -11.85 -7.55 -5.34
C TYR A 175 -12.82 -6.97 -6.38
N LEU A 176 -12.33 -6.64 -7.57
CA LEU A 176 -13.14 -6.02 -8.63
C LEU A 176 -13.96 -7.05 -9.41
N THR A 177 -13.54 -8.31 -9.40
CA THR A 177 -14.17 -9.39 -10.20
C THR A 177 -14.93 -10.43 -9.36
N ALA A 178 -14.66 -10.54 -8.06
CA ALA A 178 -15.35 -11.47 -7.17
C ALA A 178 -16.83 -11.12 -6.97
N ASP A 179 -17.64 -12.14 -6.73
CA ASP A 179 -19.05 -11.95 -6.48
C ASP A 179 -19.30 -11.12 -5.19
N PRO A 180 -20.40 -10.35 -5.12
CA PRO A 180 -20.69 -9.51 -3.96
C PRO A 180 -20.79 -10.29 -2.63
N GLU A 181 -21.24 -11.55 -2.64
CA GLU A 181 -21.42 -12.35 -1.43
C GLU A 181 -20.08 -12.82 -0.86
N GLU A 182 -19.14 -13.24 -1.70
CA GLU A 182 -17.76 -13.55 -1.34
C GLU A 182 -17.07 -12.31 -0.76
N ARG A 183 -17.19 -11.16 -1.42
CA ARG A 183 -16.64 -9.89 -0.91
C ARG A 183 -17.22 -9.54 0.45
N ALA A 184 -18.53 -9.71 0.64
CA ALA A 184 -19.20 -9.49 1.92
C ALA A 184 -18.69 -10.44 3.01
N ARG A 185 -18.51 -11.73 2.70
CA ARG A 185 -17.95 -12.73 3.64
C ARG A 185 -16.53 -12.40 4.05
N THR A 186 -15.63 -12.13 3.10
CA THR A 186 -14.25 -11.74 3.40
C THR A 186 -14.20 -10.44 4.18
N ARG A 187 -15.05 -9.47 3.84
CA ARG A 187 -15.16 -8.23 4.59
C ARG A 187 -15.62 -8.49 6.02
N ALA A 188 -16.54 -9.44 6.25
CA ALA A 188 -17.10 -9.82 7.56
C ALA A 188 -16.13 -10.61 8.46
N ALA A 189 -15.12 -11.27 7.91
CA ALA A 189 -14.11 -11.99 8.66
C ALA A 189 -13.24 -11.04 9.54
N PRO A 190 -12.72 -11.51 10.69
CA PRO A 190 -11.75 -10.77 11.47
C PRO A 190 -10.44 -10.59 10.66
N PRO A 191 -9.73 -9.47 10.82
CA PRO A 191 -8.50 -9.24 10.08
C PRO A 191 -7.45 -10.30 10.44
N ALA A 192 -6.84 -10.91 9.43
CA ALA A 192 -5.62 -11.68 9.61
C ALA A 192 -4.54 -10.75 10.19
N SER A 193 -3.99 -11.09 11.34
CA SER A 193 -2.95 -10.27 11.99
C SER A 193 -1.63 -10.44 11.24
N PRO A 194 -1.00 -9.37 10.75
CA PRO A 194 0.35 -9.47 10.20
C PRO A 194 1.31 -9.91 11.31
N GLY A 195 1.96 -11.06 11.15
CA GLY A 195 3.04 -11.53 12.03
C GLY A 195 2.68 -12.55 13.12
N ALA A 196 1.45 -13.07 13.16
CA ALA A 196 1.13 -14.22 14.02
C ALA A 196 1.45 -15.53 13.28
N ALA A 197 2.72 -15.96 13.30
CA ALA A 197 2.99 -17.38 13.12
C ALA A 197 2.32 -18.13 14.28
N PRO A 198 1.59 -19.24 14.05
CA PRO A 198 1.09 -20.05 15.14
C PRO A 198 2.29 -20.61 15.91
N SER A 199 2.39 -20.29 17.20
CA SER A 199 3.35 -20.95 18.09
C SER A 199 3.09 -22.46 18.08
N PRO A 200 4.11 -23.32 17.94
CA PRO A 200 3.91 -24.75 18.13
C PRO A 200 3.40 -24.99 19.56
N PRO A 201 2.51 -25.97 19.79
CA PRO A 201 2.03 -26.29 21.12
C PRO A 201 3.22 -26.61 22.03
N GLY A 202 3.45 -25.75 23.02
CA GLY A 202 4.55 -25.87 23.96
C GLY A 202 4.47 -27.20 24.69
N ALA A 203 5.56 -27.98 24.57
CA ALA A 203 5.79 -29.14 25.43
C ALA A 203 5.79 -28.65 26.88
N GLY A 204 4.85 -29.16 27.68
CA GLY A 204 4.71 -28.84 29.08
C GLY A 204 6.01 -29.09 29.82
N THR A 205 6.48 -28.06 30.54
CA THR A 205 7.48 -28.25 31.59
C THR A 205 6.75 -28.11 32.91
N THR A 206 6.53 -29.27 33.53
CA THR A 206 6.12 -29.40 34.93
C THR A 206 7.16 -28.72 35.81
N ALA A 207 6.76 -27.69 36.53
CA ALA A 207 7.53 -27.17 37.66
C ALA A 207 7.18 -28.00 38.90
N SER A 208 8.22 -28.52 39.57
CA SER A 208 8.19 -29.04 40.93
C SER A 208 9.57 -28.81 41.55
N PRO A 209 9.66 -28.66 42.87
CA PRO A 209 9.11 -27.62 43.74
C PRO A 209 10.10 -26.46 43.98
#